data_AF-S7S5F5-F1
#
_entry.id   AF-S7S5F5-F1
#
_cell.length_a   1.000
_cell.length_b   1.000
_cell.length_c   1.000
_cell.angle_alpha   90.00
_cell.angle_beta   90.00
_cell.angle_gamma   90.00
#
_symmetry.space_group_name_H-M   'P 1'
#
loop_
_entity.id
_entity.type
_entity.pdbx_description
1 polymer ?
#
loop_
_entity_poly.entity_id
_entity_poly.type
_entity_poly.pdbx_seq_one_letter_code
_entity_poly.pdbx_strand_id
1 'polypeptide(L)'
;EDFIFPAVASTGKLKIGTAVSRSEIEKLLDFFVAGAGLLRERPGKFTTHCFRRGGAQWCFMWRPDRKWSLKAVKWWGGWAPSESV
;
A
#
# COMPACT_ATOMS: atom_id res chain seq x y z
N GLU A 1 2.99 2.25 24.98
CA GLU A 1 2.82 1.47 23.73
C GLU A 1 3.46 2.25 22.59
N ASP A 2 3.99 1.58 21.57
CA ASP A 2 4.72 2.21 20.46
C ASP A 2 4.21 1.71 19.10
N PHE A 3 4.53 2.45 18.03
CA PHE A 3 4.12 2.15 16.66
C PHE A 3 5.05 1.12 15.99
N ILE A 4 4.49 0.21 15.19
CA ILE A 4 5.26 -0.75 14.38
C ILE A 4 6.17 -0.01 13.37
N PHE A 5 5.69 1.12 12.85
CA PHE A 5 6.42 2.00 11.94
C PHE A 5 6.58 3.39 12.58
N PRO A 6 7.62 3.59 13.41
CA PRO A 6 7.89 4.89 13.99
C PRO A 6 8.48 5.83 12.93
N ALA A 7 8.29 7.14 13.11
CA ALA A 7 8.89 8.16 12.27
C ALA A 7 10.43 8.14 12.41
N VAL A 8 11.14 8.53 11.35
CA VAL A 8 12.61 8.58 11.34
C VAL A 8 13.03 10.04 11.31
N ALA A 9 13.85 10.46 12.25
CA ALA A 9 14.45 11.79 12.25
C ALA A 9 15.41 11.95 11.06
N SER A 10 15.70 13.19 10.67
CA SER A 10 16.72 13.50 9.67
C SER A 10 18.12 12.96 10.02
N THR A 11 18.36 12.68 11.31
CA THR A 11 19.58 12.04 11.82
C THR A 11 19.61 10.52 11.64
N GLY A 12 18.56 9.92 11.08
CA GLY A 12 18.39 8.47 10.95
C GLY A 12 17.91 7.76 12.23
N LYS A 13 17.70 8.50 13.33
CA LYS A 13 17.19 7.92 14.58
C LYS A 13 15.68 7.74 14.55
N LEU A 14 15.18 6.64 15.14
CA LEU A 14 13.75 6.40 15.31
C LEU A 14 13.16 7.37 16.35
N LYS A 15 11.96 7.88 16.07
CA LYS A 15 11.15 8.67 16.99
C LYS A 15 10.10 7.77 17.63
N ILE A 16 10.49 7.12 18.72
CA ILE A 16 9.62 6.29 19.57
C ILE A 16 8.38 7.11 19.99
N GLY A 17 7.20 6.51 19.90
CA GLY A 17 5.91 7.13 20.21
C GLY A 17 5.39 8.08 19.12
N THR A 18 6.07 8.19 17.97
CA THR A 18 5.61 9.00 16.83
C THR A 18 5.41 8.11 15.62
N ALA A 19 4.19 8.04 15.08
CA ALA A 19 3.91 7.30 13.86
C ALA A 19 4.57 7.97 12.64
N VAL A 20 5.03 7.16 11.68
CA VAL A 20 5.42 7.66 10.36
C VAL A 20 4.23 8.36 9.69
N SER A 21 4.49 9.50 9.07
CA SER A 21 3.46 10.26 8.38
C SER A 21 3.14 9.66 7.02
N ARG A 22 1.91 9.91 6.53
CA ARG A 22 1.50 9.51 5.19
C ARG A 22 2.43 10.05 4.10
N SER A 23 2.89 11.29 4.23
CA SER A 23 3.76 11.92 3.22
C SER A 23 5.15 11.29 3.18
N GLU A 24 5.67 10.80 4.30
CA GLU A 24 6.90 10.01 4.33
C GLU A 24 6.74 8.67 3.61
N ILE A 25 5.60 7.98 3.81
CA ILE A 25 5.29 6.75 3.07
C ILE A 25 5.14 7.01 1.57
N GLU A 26 4.49 8.10 1.17
CA GLU A 26 4.35 8.47 -0.25
C GLU A 26 5.72 8.79 -0.88
N LYS A 27 6.61 9.50 -0.18
CA LYS A 27 7.99 9.76 -0.65
C LYS A 27 8.78 8.46 -0.80
N LEU A 28 8.67 7.56 0.17
CA LEU A 28 9.32 6.25 0.12
C LEU A 28 8.82 5.44 -1.08
N LEU A 29 7.52 5.50 -1.37
CA LEU A 29 6.95 4.85 -2.53
C LEU A 29 7.48 5.46 -3.84
N ASP A 30 7.50 6.79 -3.96
CA ASP A 30 8.04 7.47 -5.14
C ASP A 30 9.52 7.08 -5.38
N PHE A 31 10.31 6.95 -4.32
CA PHE A 31 11.70 6.47 -4.39
C PHE A 31 11.80 5.05 -4.98
N PHE A 32 11.01 4.09 -4.47
CA PHE A 32 11.03 2.72 -5.00
C PHE A 32 10.52 2.62 -6.43
N VAL A 33 9.47 3.36 -6.77
CA VAL A 33 8.89 3.39 -8.12
C VAL A 33 9.91 3.92 -9.13
N ALA A 34 10.64 4.98 -8.78
CA ALA A 34 11.71 5.53 -9.60
C ALA A 34 12.86 4.53 -9.76
N GLY A 35 13.33 3.93 -8.66
CA GLY A 35 14.41 2.94 -8.68
C GLY A 35 14.09 1.69 -9.51
N ALA A 36 12.83 1.25 -9.49
CA ALA A 36 12.35 0.13 -10.30
C ALA A 36 12.04 0.49 -11.76
N GLY A 37 12.09 1.78 -12.13
CA GLY A 37 11.82 2.24 -13.50
C GLY A 37 10.39 1.98 -13.98
N LEU A 38 9.43 1.82 -13.06
CA LEU A 38 8.06 1.38 -13.38
C LEU A 38 7.27 2.35 -14.26
N LEU A 39 7.70 3.62 -14.32
CA LEU A 39 7.03 4.68 -15.08
C LEU A 39 7.77 5.04 -16.38
N ARG A 40 8.76 4.24 -16.81
CA ARG A 40 9.53 4.51 -18.03
C ARG A 40 8.70 4.43 -19.30
N GLU A 41 7.81 3.45 -19.39
CA GLU A 41 7.01 3.19 -20.59
C GLU A 41 5.65 3.89 -20.56
N ARG A 42 5.12 4.13 -19.35
CA ARG A 42 3.82 4.77 -19.17
C ARG A 42 3.88 5.82 -18.06
N PRO A 43 3.58 7.09 -18.37
CA PRO A 43 3.50 8.12 -17.35
C PRO A 43 2.34 7.83 -16.40
N GLY A 44 2.54 8.08 -15.11
CA GLY A 44 1.56 7.82 -14.06
C GLY A 44 2.11 8.08 -12.66
N LYS A 45 1.35 7.68 -11.65
CA LYS A 45 1.78 7.73 -10.25
C LYS A 45 1.26 6.49 -9.51
N PHE A 46 2.14 5.86 -8.75
CA PHE A 46 1.71 4.87 -7.76
C PHE A 46 1.45 5.57 -6.44
N THR A 47 0.35 5.21 -5.80
CA THR A 47 -0.03 5.68 -4.47
C THR A 47 -0.24 4.49 -3.55
N THR A 48 -0.35 4.73 -2.25
CA THR A 48 -0.75 3.69 -1.29
C THR A 48 -2.06 2.99 -1.69
N HIS A 49 -2.99 3.72 -2.30
CA HIS A 49 -4.25 3.17 -2.79
C HIS A 49 -4.06 2.19 -3.97
N CYS A 50 -3.04 2.38 -4.80
CA CYS A 50 -2.72 1.46 -5.90
C CYS A 50 -2.38 0.05 -5.38
N PHE A 51 -1.66 -0.07 -4.26
CA PHE A 51 -1.35 -1.36 -3.65
C PHE A 51 -2.59 -2.04 -3.07
N ARG A 52 -3.51 -1.28 -2.44
CA ARG A 52 -4.78 -1.84 -1.97
C ARG A 52 -5.60 -2.39 -3.13
N ARG A 53 -5.72 -1.64 -4.23
CA ARG A 53 -6.46 -2.06 -5.43
C ARG A 53 -5.79 -3.23 -6.15
N GLY A 54 -4.48 -3.15 -6.38
CA GLY A 54 -3.71 -4.21 -7.04
C GLY A 54 -3.69 -5.51 -6.23
N GLY A 55 -3.55 -5.42 -4.90
CA GLY A 55 -3.66 -6.57 -4.01
C GLY A 55 -5.04 -7.22 -4.04
N ALA A 56 -6.11 -6.42 -4.01
CA ALA A 56 -7.46 -6.93 -4.16
C ALA A 56 -7.69 -7.63 -5.51
N GLN A 57 -7.23 -7.03 -6.61
CA GLN A 57 -7.31 -7.63 -7.93
C GLN A 57 -6.48 -8.92 -8.02
N TRP A 58 -5.27 -8.94 -7.46
CA TRP A 58 -4.43 -10.13 -7.45
C TRP A 58 -5.10 -11.26 -6.67
N CYS A 59 -5.57 -11.00 -5.45
CA CYS A 59 -6.28 -11.99 -4.64
C CYS A 59 -7.53 -12.54 -5.34
N PHE A 60 -8.28 -11.70 -6.06
CA PHE A 60 -9.51 -12.12 -6.74
C PHE A 60 -9.26 -12.80 -8.09
N MET A 61 -8.32 -12.30 -8.89
CA MET A 61 -8.20 -12.64 -10.31
C MET A 61 -6.98 -13.50 -10.64
N TRP A 62 -5.82 -13.18 -10.05
CA TRP A 62 -4.51 -13.67 -10.53
C TRP A 62 -3.79 -14.60 -9.56
N ARG A 63 -4.27 -14.74 -8.34
CA ARG A 63 -3.70 -15.64 -7.34
C ARG A 63 -3.71 -17.10 -7.86
N PRO A 64 -2.55 -17.78 -7.93
CA PRO A 64 -2.40 -19.04 -8.66
C PRO A 64 -2.93 -20.26 -7.89
N ASP A 65 -2.81 -20.27 -6.56
CA ASP A 65 -3.21 -21.37 -5.69
C ASP A 65 -4.72 -21.34 -5.43
N ARG A 66 -5.22 -20.25 -4.84
CA ARG A 66 -6.62 -20.12 -4.47
C ARG A 66 -7.06 -18.67 -4.50
N LYS A 67 -7.78 -18.33 -5.56
CA LYS A 67 -8.46 -17.05 -5.68
C LYS A 67 -9.44 -16.84 -4.53
N TRP A 68 -9.46 -15.64 -4.00
CA TRP A 68 -10.40 -15.25 -2.96
C TRP A 68 -11.77 -15.01 -3.56
N SER A 69 -12.81 -15.33 -2.78
CA SER A 69 -14.16 -14.90 -3.14
C SER A 69 -14.28 -13.38 -3.01
N LEU A 70 -15.25 -12.80 -3.70
CA LEU A 70 -15.52 -11.36 -3.58
C LEU A 70 -15.79 -10.96 -2.12
N LYS A 71 -16.49 -11.82 -1.36
CA LYS A 71 -16.74 -11.61 0.08
C LYS A 71 -15.43 -11.52 0.88
N ALA A 72 -14.46 -12.41 0.62
CA ALA A 72 -13.17 -12.40 1.31
C ALA A 72 -12.34 -11.16 0.98
N VAL A 73 -12.32 -10.74 -0.30
CA VAL A 73 -11.62 -9.52 -0.73
C VAL A 73 -12.26 -8.28 -0.11
N LYS A 74 -13.60 -8.19 -0.11
CA LYS A 74 -14.34 -7.07 0.52
C LYS A 74 -14.03 -6.97 2.01
N TRP A 75 -14.01 -8.09 2.73
CA TRP A 75 -13.63 -8.13 4.14
C TRP A 75 -12.18 -7.67 4.37
N TRP A 76 -11.23 -8.21 3.60
CA TRP A 76 -9.81 -7.88 3.76
C TRP A 76 -9.48 -6.41 3.47
N GLY A 77 -10.05 -5.83 2.41
CA GLY A 77 -9.79 -4.43 2.09
C GLY A 77 -10.68 -3.43 2.80
N GLY A 78 -11.54 -3.90 3.72
CA GLY A 78 -12.39 -3.05 4.56
C GLY A 78 -13.51 -2.35 3.80
N TRP A 79 -14.07 -2.98 2.76
CA TRP A 79 -15.23 -2.43 2.05
C TRP A 79 -16.49 -2.56 2.90
N ALA A 80 -17.31 -1.51 2.89
CA ALA A 80 -18.61 -1.58 3.53
C ALA A 80 -19.54 -2.54 2.76
N PRO A 81 -20.49 -3.20 3.44
CA PRO A 81 -21.43 -4.11 2.77
C PRO A 81 -22.23 -3.43 1.63
N SER A 82 -22.55 -2.15 1.80
CA SER A 82 -23.32 -1.33 0.86
C SER A 82 -22.53 -0.82 -0.34
N GLU A 83 -21.19 -0.91 -0.33
CA GLU A 83 -20.38 -0.45 -1.46
C GLU A 83 -20.45 -1.46 -2.62
N SER A 84 -20.72 -0.96 -3.82
CA SER A 84 -20.50 -1.72 -5.06
C SER A 84 -19.02 -1.67 -5.42
N VAL A 85 -18.48 -2.81 -5.87
CA VAL A 85 -17.07 -3.03 -6.22
C VAL A 85 -16.96 -3.76 -7.55
#